data_AF-A0A1F6A2Z2-F1
#
_entry.id   AF-A0A1F6A2Z2-F1
#
_cell.length_a   1.000
_cell.length_b   1.000
_cell.length_c   1.000
_cell.angle_alpha   90.00
_cell.angle_beta   90.00
_cell.angle_gamma   90.00
#
_symmetry.space_group_name_H-M   'P 1'
#
loop_
_entity.id
_entity.type
_entity.pdbx_description
1 polymer ?
#
loop_
_entity_poly.entity_id
_entity_poly.type
_entity_poly.pdbx_seq_one_letter_code
_entity_poly.pdbx_strand_id
1 'polypeptide(L)' 'MQIYVVKKEPGKKETVFIKFSTKNWNNGEADFHYYEGTWATVKEEGVYKMLRSNIKEVMEPSWEWFYEDEE' A
#
# COMPACT_ATOMS: atom_id res chain seq x y z
N MET A 1 8.42 -2.30 -7.41
CA MET A 1 7.37 -1.81 -6.50
C MET A 1 7.61 -0.33 -6.25
N GLN A 2 6.57 0.49 -6.30
CA GLN A 2 6.61 1.91 -5.94
C GLN A 2 5.55 2.15 -4.86
N ILE A 3 5.84 2.99 -3.87
CA ILE A 3 4.91 3.35 -2.80
C ILE A 3 4.48 4.80 -3.05
N TYR A 4 3.19 5.10 -2.90
CA TYR A 4 2.61 6.44 -3.10
C TYR A 4 2.18 7.05 -1.76
N VAL A 5 1.51 6.26 -0.90
CA VAL A 5 1.04 6.71 0.42
C VAL A 5 1.43 5.69 1.47
N VAL A 6 1.94 6.17 2.61
CA VAL A 6 1.99 5.45 3.89
C VAL A 6 1.50 6.41 4.96
N LYS A 7 0.31 6.16 5.53
CA LYS A 7 -0.23 6.95 6.63
C LYS A 7 -0.65 6.08 7.80
N LYS A 8 -0.58 6.62 9.02
CA LYS A 8 -1.02 5.92 10.22
C LYS A 8 -2.53 5.75 10.16
N GLU A 9 -3.01 4.53 10.40
CA GLU A 9 -4.44 4.23 10.43
C GLU A 9 -5.09 4.85 11.69
N PRO A 10 -6.10 5.73 11.57
CA PRO A 10 -6.74 6.36 12.72
C PRO A 10 -7.31 5.34 13.71
N GLY A 11 -7.08 5.57 15.01
CA GLY A 11 -7.52 4.68 16.09
C GLY A 11 -6.75 3.35 16.22
N LYS A 12 -5.92 2.93 15.25
CA LYS A 12 -5.18 1.66 15.30
C LYS A 12 -3.71 1.91 15.58
N LYS A 13 -3.21 1.38 16.70
CA LYS A 13 -1.88 1.73 17.25
C LYS A 13 -0.71 1.18 16.41
N GLU A 14 -0.91 0.04 15.76
CA GLU A 14 0.08 -0.74 15.02
C GLU A 14 -0.47 -1.12 13.63
N THR A 15 -1.08 -0.14 12.95
CA THR A 15 -1.59 -0.32 11.58
C THR A 15 -1.31 0.93 10.75
N VAL A 16 -0.93 0.72 9.50
CA VAL A 16 -0.80 1.77 8.49
C VAL A 16 -1.76 1.50 7.34
N PHE A 17 -2.29 2.57 6.74
CA PHE A 17 -2.85 2.53 5.40
C PHE A 17 -1.72 2.75 4.39
N ILE A 18 -1.71 1.97 3.31
CA ILE A 18 -0.69 2.00 2.27
C ILE A 18 -1.32 1.98 0.88
N LYS A 19 -0.77 2.79 -0.04
CA LYS A 19 -0.99 2.71 -1.49
C LYS A 19 0.34 2.41 -2.20
N PHE A 20 0.39 1.38 -3.02
CA PHE A 20 1.59 0.98 -3.77
C PHE A 20 1.25 0.36 -5.12
N SER A 21 2.22 0.30 -6.04
CA SER A 21 2.12 -0.44 -7.30
C SER A 21 3.21 -1.48 -7.45
N THR A 22 2.90 -2.55 -8.15
CA THR A 22 3.90 -3.47 -8.71
C THR A 22 4.06 -3.18 -10.21
N LYS A 23 5.30 -3.34 -10.69
CA LYS A 23 5.59 -3.37 -12.12
C LYS A 23 6.11 -4.75 -12.45
N ASN A 24 5.37 -5.48 -13.27
CA ASN A 24 5.75 -6.76 -13.84
C ASN A 24 6.31 -6.54 -15.26
N TRP A 25 7.06 -7.52 -15.76
CA TRP A 25 7.57 -7.52 -17.14
C TRP A 25 7.03 -8.75 -17.85
N ASN A 26 5.98 -8.57 -18.63
CA ASN A 26 5.23 -9.65 -19.28
C ASN A 26 5.49 -9.57 -20.79
N ASN A 27 6.14 -10.58 -21.36
CA ASN A 27 6.50 -10.67 -22.79
C ASN A 27 7.24 -9.46 -23.39
N GLY A 28 7.95 -8.69 -22.56
CA GLY A 28 8.67 -7.47 -22.95
C GLY A 28 7.88 -6.17 -22.71
N GLU A 29 6.59 -6.28 -22.41
CA GLU A 29 5.74 -5.15 -22.03
C GLU A 29 5.77 -4.89 -20.51
N ALA A 30 5.47 -3.64 -20.14
CA ALA A 30 5.50 -3.14 -18.78
C ALA A 30 4.09 -3.15 -18.19
N ASP A 31 3.82 -4.13 -17.33
CA ASP A 31 2.51 -4.35 -16.74
C ASP A 31 2.45 -3.77 -15.32
N PHE A 32 1.37 -3.06 -14.97
CA PHE A 32 1.28 -2.24 -13.76
C PHE A 32 -0.01 -2.52 -12.99
N HIS A 33 0.12 -3.05 -11.78
CA HIS A 33 -0.99 -3.28 -10.86
C HIS A 33 -0.90 -2.32 -9.67
N TYR A 34 -2.05 -1.85 -9.18
CA TYR A 34 -2.14 -0.88 -8.08
C TYR A 34 -2.89 -1.51 -6.90
N TYR A 35 -2.43 -1.21 -5.69
CA TYR A 35 -2.89 -1.86 -4.46
C TYR A 35 -3.06 -0.85 -3.34
N GLU A 36 -4.19 -0.93 -2.66
CA GLU A 36 -4.44 -0.13 -1.45
C GLU A 36 -5.03 -0.96 -0.32
N GLY A 37 -4.86 -0.48 0.91
CA GLY A 37 -5.49 -1.04 2.08
C GLY A 37 -4.64 -0.86 3.32
N THR A 38 -4.78 -1.79 4.28
CA THR A 38 -4.11 -1.70 5.58
C THR A 38 -3.10 -2.82 5.80
N TRP A 39 -1.98 -2.48 6.46
CA TRP A 39 -1.02 -3.42 7.00
C TRP A 39 -0.95 -3.26 8.51
N ALA A 40 -1.35 -4.30 9.24
CA ALA A 40 -1.06 -4.41 10.67
C ALA A 40 0.37 -4.94 10.86
N THR A 41 1.17 -4.26 11.67
CA THR A 41 2.50 -4.70 12.07
C THR A 41 2.47 -5.24 13.50
N VAL A 42 3.50 -6.00 13.86
CA VAL A 42 3.77 -6.42 15.24
C VAL A 42 5.23 -6.12 15.57
N LYS A 43 5.52 -5.61 16.77
CA LYS A 43 6.89 -5.33 17.17
C LYS A 43 7.49 -6.53 17.91
N GLU A 44 8.34 -7.29 17.22
CA GLU A 44 9.07 -8.43 17.76
C GLU A 44 10.57 -8.16 17.73
N GLU A 45 11.26 -8.44 18.84
CA GLU A 45 12.74 -8.34 18.91
C GLU A 45 13.30 -6.96 18.54
N GLY A 46 12.46 -5.91 18.68
CA GLY A 46 12.77 -4.53 18.31
C GLY A 46 12.37 -4.14 16.88
N VAL A 47 12.14 -5.11 16.00
CA VAL A 47 11.80 -4.92 14.58
C VAL A 47 10.27 -4.97 14.40
N TYR A 48 9.74 -4.13 13.50
CA TYR A 48 8.34 -4.28 13.06
C TYR A 48 8.25 -5.37 12.00
N LYS A 49 7.65 -6.51 12.36
CA LYS A 49 7.30 -7.59 11.45
C LYS A 49 5.88 -7.37 10.92
N MET A 50 5.59 -7.90 9.74
CA MET A 50 4.33 -7.70 9.02
C MET A 50 3.32 -8.78 9.43
N LEU A 51 2.31 -8.42 10.24
CA LEU A 51 1.40 -9.38 10.89
C LEU A 51 0.20 -9.77 10.03
N ARG A 52 -0.50 -8.79 9.44
CA ARG A 52 -1.73 -9.04 8.66
C ARG A 52 -1.98 -7.95 7.61
N SER A 53 -2.21 -8.37 6.37
CA SER A 53 -2.79 -7.54 5.31
C SER A 53 -4.31 -7.49 5.40
N ASN A 54 -4.87 -6.34 5.01
CA ASN A 54 -6.15 -6.23 4.34
C ASN A 54 -5.95 -5.27 3.17
N ILE A 55 -5.38 -5.79 2.08
CA ILE A 55 -4.98 -5.06 0.87
C ILE A 55 -5.81 -5.62 -0.29
N LYS A 56 -6.35 -4.72 -1.13
CA LYS A 56 -7.08 -5.05 -2.36
C LYS A 56 -6.33 -4.49 -3.57
N GLU A 57 -6.54 -5.11 -4.73
CA GLU A 57 -6.13 -4.56 -6.01
C GLU A 57 -7.12 -3.48 -6.48
N VAL A 58 -6.61 -2.50 -7.22
CA VAL A 58 -7.36 -1.40 -7.83
C VAL A 58 -6.99 -1.42 -9.32
N MET A 59 -7.87 -1.99 -10.15
CA MET A 59 -7.55 -2.21 -11.58
C MET A 59 -7.43 -0.90 -12.37
N GLU A 60 -8.27 0.09 -12.02
CA GLU A 60 -8.34 1.39 -12.70
C GLU A 60 -8.34 2.51 -11.64
N PRO A 61 -7.15 2.92 -11.10
CA PRO A 61 -7.07 4.00 -10.12
C PRO A 61 -7.36 5.37 -10.75
N SER A 62 -8.16 6.20 -10.07
CA SER A 62 -8.38 7.60 -10.47
C SER A 62 -7.14 8.47 -10.18
N TRP A 63 -7.14 9.72 -10.64
CA TRP A 63 -6.07 10.68 -10.34
C TRP A 63 -5.90 10.91 -8.82
N GLU A 64 -7.02 11.01 -8.08
CA GLU A 64 -7.08 11.17 -6.61
C GLU A 64 -6.49 9.96 -5.87
N TRP A 65 -6.32 8.83 -6.55
CA TRP A 65 -5.64 7.68 -5.96
C TRP A 65 -4.15 7.97 -5.74
N PHE A 66 -3.50 8.61 -6.71
CA PHE A 66 -2.07 8.94 -6.70
C PHE A 66 -1.76 10.19 -5.88
N TYR A 67 -2.68 11.15 -5.88
CA TYR A 67 -2.56 12.43 -5.18
C TYR A 67 -3.75 12.57 -4.23
N GLU A 68 -3.50 12.38 -2.95
CA GLU A 68 -4.46 12.78 -1.91
C GLU A 68 -4.28 14.30 -1.73
N ASP A 69 -5.35 15.09 -1.95
CA ASP A 69 -5.31 16.52 -1.69
C ASP A 69 -5.10 16.78 -0.19
N GLU A 70 -4.11 17.62 0.15
CA GLU A 70 -3.84 18.06 1.52
C GLU A 70 -4.74 19.27 1.89
N GLU A 71 -5.96 18.98 2.37
CA GLU A 71 -6.80 19.91 3.17
C GLU A 71 -6.48 19.84 4.68
#